data_AF-W8YP20-F1
#
_entry.id   AF-W8YP20-F1
#
_cell.length_a   1.000
_cell.length_b   1.000
_cell.length_c   1.000
_cell.angle_alpha   90.00
_cell.angle_beta   90.00
_cell.angle_gamma   90.00
#
_symmetry.space_group_name_H-M   'P 1'
#
loop_
_entity.id
_entity.type
_entity.pdbx_description
1 polymer ?
#
loop_
_entity_poly.entity_id
_entity_poly.type
_entity_poly.pdbx_seq_one_letter_code
_entity_poly.pdbx_strand_id
1 'polypeptide(L)'
;MDIQRICYIPGGPYAPWRTLSDLFGQRRMFMLGFLILSMASLLAGLAWSEAAMNTGRALQGLGSAFILPAALTIVMILFSHNPKELNKALGFWGASAAAGGTAGVFLGGVITEWLSWNWTFLINIPVGIFALIYSMRVLPAGVRQKGSVDVIGALAITAALVLAVYAIVTAEQVGWGSVQTITLLLIAALLLFVFFVIQKVKREPLIPLGIFAAPNLLVGNIAFGLLAGAWIPLWFFLNLYLQQVLRFSAFAGGVALVPMTVLVMVVMIGLTGRLVGRFGFKSILVIGLLVLAGSLFLLAGYTPINGNFVANVLPASLLGALGMALAFIPGTIASMSGAKPEETGLASGIANTSYQIGSAIGLAIMSAVAASWTGGQLEQGAEQIAALNTGFHAAFIGAAIAAVAGAFIALLFLRKPKQ
;
A
#
# COMPACT_ATOMS: atom_id res chain seq x y z
N MET A 1 -26.94 8.66 9.39
CA MET A 1 -26.36 9.62 8.43
C MET A 1 -26.08 8.87 7.15
N ASP A 2 -26.85 9.17 6.11
CA ASP A 2 -26.98 8.37 4.89
C ASP A 2 -25.71 8.35 4.03
N ILE A 3 -25.08 7.17 3.95
CA ILE A 3 -24.05 6.81 2.97
C ILE A 3 -24.59 6.91 1.52
N GLN A 4 -25.92 6.99 1.36
CA GLN A 4 -26.60 7.06 0.06
C GLN A 4 -26.45 8.38 -0.70
N ARG A 5 -26.08 9.50 -0.04
CA ARG A 5 -25.86 10.78 -0.76
C ARG A 5 -24.43 10.95 -1.30
N ILE A 6 -23.48 10.09 -0.94
CA ILE A 6 -22.07 10.19 -1.37
C ILE A 6 -21.84 9.54 -2.74
N CYS A 7 -22.65 8.54 -3.12
CA CYS A 7 -22.52 7.84 -4.41
C CYS A 7 -23.41 8.41 -5.53
N TYR A 8 -24.15 9.49 -5.30
CA TYR A 8 -25.04 10.10 -6.30
C TYR A 8 -24.64 11.55 -6.59
N ILE A 9 -23.57 11.73 -7.36
CA ILE A 9 -23.43 12.92 -8.20
C ILE A 9 -23.22 12.41 -9.64
N PRO A 10 -24.29 12.18 -10.41
CA PRO A 10 -24.17 12.13 -11.85
C PRO A 10 -23.49 13.44 -12.26
N GLY A 11 -22.43 13.36 -13.04
CA GLY A 11 -21.56 14.49 -13.37
C GLY A 11 -22.34 15.77 -13.65
N GLY A 12 -22.45 16.62 -12.64
CA GLY A 12 -22.81 18.01 -12.82
C GLY A 12 -21.66 18.69 -13.58
N PRO A 13 -21.93 19.81 -14.27
CA PRO A 13 -20.92 20.56 -15.04
C PRO A 13 -19.73 21.10 -14.20
N TYR A 14 -19.65 20.78 -12.90
CA TYR A 14 -18.68 21.31 -11.94
C TYR A 14 -17.83 20.26 -11.20
N ALA A 15 -17.83 18.97 -11.59
CA ALA A 15 -16.89 17.99 -11.03
C ALA A 15 -15.53 18.08 -11.78
N PRO A 16 -14.48 18.72 -11.22
CA PRO A 16 -13.25 19.02 -11.95
C PRO A 16 -12.32 17.80 -12.11
N TRP A 17 -12.57 16.69 -11.39
CA TRP A 17 -11.66 15.56 -11.26
C TRP A 17 -12.08 14.39 -12.15
N ARG A 18 -11.97 14.54 -13.48
CA ARG A 18 -12.29 13.46 -14.43
C ARG A 18 -11.11 12.50 -14.56
N THR A 19 -11.35 11.20 -14.46
CA THR A 19 -10.28 10.20 -14.58
C THR A 19 -9.94 9.92 -16.05
N LEU A 20 -8.74 9.41 -16.31
CA LEU A 20 -8.34 8.99 -17.67
C LEU A 20 -9.30 7.91 -18.24
N SER A 21 -9.85 7.06 -17.37
CA SER A 21 -10.88 6.08 -17.72
C SER A 21 -12.19 6.70 -18.22
N ASP A 22 -12.56 7.90 -17.74
CA ASP A 22 -13.78 8.59 -18.18
C ASP A 22 -13.62 9.24 -19.56
N LEU A 23 -12.40 9.64 -19.92
CA LEU A 23 -12.10 10.25 -21.22
C LEU A 23 -11.98 9.22 -22.35
N PHE A 24 -11.23 8.15 -22.10
CA PHE A 24 -10.89 7.18 -23.15
C PHE A 24 -11.85 5.99 -23.23
N GLY A 25 -12.71 5.83 -22.22
CA GLY A 25 -13.67 4.74 -22.08
C GLY A 25 -13.15 3.68 -21.11
N GLN A 26 -13.96 3.38 -20.09
CA GLN A 26 -13.57 2.59 -18.92
C GLN A 26 -13.15 1.17 -19.32
N ARG A 27 -13.92 0.52 -20.22
CA ARG A 27 -13.58 -0.83 -20.74
C ARG A 27 -12.21 -0.87 -21.41
N ARG A 28 -11.86 0.16 -22.18
CA ARG A 28 -10.56 0.21 -22.88
C ARG A 28 -9.40 0.36 -21.91
N MET A 29 -9.55 1.23 -20.91
CA MET A 29 -8.51 1.42 -19.88
C MET A 29 -8.36 0.19 -18.99
N PHE A 30 -9.46 -0.48 -18.63
CA PHE A 30 -9.42 -1.75 -17.91
C PHE A 30 -8.65 -2.83 -18.70
N MET A 31 -8.98 -3.00 -19.99
CA MET A 31 -8.29 -3.96 -20.85
C MET A 31 -6.82 -3.58 -21.09
N LEU A 32 -6.51 -2.30 -21.32
CA LEU A 32 -5.15 -1.82 -21.50
C LEU A 32 -4.30 -2.11 -20.25
N GLY A 33 -4.86 -1.87 -19.07
CA GLY A 33 -4.21 -2.18 -17.80
C GLY A 33 -3.88 -3.67 -17.66
N PHE A 34 -4.81 -4.56 -17.99
CA PHE A 34 -4.55 -6.01 -17.99
C PHE A 34 -3.54 -6.44 -19.05
N LEU A 35 -3.56 -5.82 -20.24
CA LEU A 35 -2.58 -6.09 -21.28
C LEU A 35 -1.17 -5.71 -20.82
N ILE A 36 -1.00 -4.50 -20.27
CA ILE A 36 0.28 -4.03 -19.72
C ILE A 36 0.72 -4.95 -18.57
N LEU A 37 -0.18 -5.27 -17.64
CA LEU A 37 0.10 -6.15 -16.51
C LEU A 37 0.60 -7.53 -16.97
N SER A 38 -0.07 -8.17 -17.92
CA SER A 38 0.32 -9.49 -18.45
C SER A 38 1.66 -9.46 -19.16
N MET A 39 1.90 -8.47 -20.02
CA MET A 39 3.17 -8.32 -20.74
C MET A 39 4.32 -8.02 -19.77
N ALA A 40 4.08 -7.16 -18.78
CA ALA A 40 5.04 -6.83 -17.74
C ALA A 40 5.33 -8.02 -16.79
N SER A 41 4.33 -8.87 -16.55
CA SER A 41 4.48 -10.11 -15.79
C SER A 41 5.31 -11.14 -16.54
N LEU A 42 5.17 -11.23 -17.86
CA LEU A 42 6.04 -12.05 -18.70
C LEU A 42 7.50 -11.55 -18.65
N LEU A 43 7.71 -10.23 -18.77
CA LEU A 43 9.03 -9.63 -18.64
C LEU A 43 9.68 -9.91 -17.28
N ALA A 44 8.92 -9.77 -16.19
CA ALA A 44 9.42 -10.03 -14.84
C ALA A 44 9.70 -11.52 -14.60
N GLY A 45 8.84 -12.43 -15.10
CA GLY A 45 9.02 -13.88 -14.94
C GLY A 45 10.13 -14.47 -15.80
N LEU A 46 10.50 -13.83 -16.91
CA LEU A 46 11.62 -14.21 -17.79
C LEU A 46 12.85 -13.31 -17.60
N ALA A 47 12.91 -12.57 -16.49
CA ALA A 47 13.96 -11.59 -16.27
C ALA A 47 15.34 -12.25 -16.24
N TRP A 48 16.27 -11.73 -17.05
CA TRP A 48 17.68 -12.16 -17.11
C TRP A 48 18.61 -11.28 -16.26
N SER A 49 18.09 -10.24 -15.64
CA SER A 49 18.82 -9.33 -14.76
C SER A 49 17.88 -8.67 -13.76
N GLU A 50 18.43 -8.16 -12.65
CA GLU A 50 17.67 -7.40 -11.66
C GLU A 50 17.00 -6.16 -12.28
N ALA A 51 17.69 -5.49 -13.20
CA ALA A 51 17.15 -4.34 -13.91
C ALA A 51 15.92 -4.71 -14.77
N ALA A 52 15.97 -5.85 -15.48
CA ALA A 52 14.84 -6.35 -16.26
C ALA A 52 13.65 -6.70 -15.35
N MET A 53 13.92 -7.37 -14.22
CA MET A 53 12.89 -7.71 -13.23
C MET A 53 12.24 -6.46 -12.64
N ASN A 54 13.04 -5.47 -12.22
CA ASN A 54 12.55 -4.22 -11.64
C ASN A 54 11.75 -3.39 -12.66
N THR A 55 12.19 -3.36 -13.92
CA THR A 55 11.44 -2.72 -15.02
C THR A 55 10.10 -3.41 -15.23
N GLY A 56 10.07 -4.75 -15.24
CA GLY A 56 8.82 -5.52 -15.30
C GLY A 56 7.90 -5.22 -14.12
N ARG A 57 8.42 -5.07 -12.90
CA ARG A 57 7.62 -4.69 -11.72
C ARG A 57 7.06 -3.27 -11.81
N ALA A 58 7.85 -2.32 -12.32
CA ALA A 58 7.39 -0.96 -12.55
C ALA A 58 6.23 -0.92 -13.56
N LEU A 59 6.35 -1.66 -14.65
CA LEU A 59 5.29 -1.79 -15.66
C LEU A 59 4.05 -2.53 -15.13
N GLN A 60 4.21 -3.53 -14.25
CA GLN A 60 3.08 -4.17 -13.57
C GLN A 60 2.31 -3.16 -12.71
N GLY A 61 3.02 -2.34 -11.92
CA GLY A 61 2.41 -1.27 -11.14
C GLY A 61 1.63 -0.27 -12.01
N LEU A 62 2.19 0.10 -13.17
CA LEU A 62 1.52 0.94 -14.15
C LEU A 62 0.23 0.29 -14.69
N GLY A 63 0.28 -1.00 -15.04
CA GLY A 63 -0.90 -1.77 -15.46
C GLY A 63 -1.99 -1.78 -14.39
N SER A 64 -1.62 -2.08 -13.13
CA SER A 64 -2.53 -2.05 -11.99
C SER A 64 -3.15 -0.68 -11.73
N ALA A 65 -2.41 0.40 -11.97
CA ALA A 65 -2.90 1.77 -11.82
C ALA A 65 -4.02 2.12 -12.82
N PHE A 66 -4.05 1.48 -14.00
CA PHE A 66 -5.18 1.61 -14.93
C PHE A 66 -6.37 0.73 -14.56
N ILE A 67 -6.12 -0.48 -14.05
CA ILE A 67 -7.17 -1.48 -13.75
C ILE A 67 -8.10 -0.97 -12.65
N LEU A 68 -7.55 -0.57 -11.50
CA LEU A 68 -8.33 -0.32 -10.28
C LEU A 68 -9.39 0.81 -10.43
N PRO A 69 -9.04 2.02 -10.91
CA PRO A 69 -10.03 3.08 -11.09
C PRO A 69 -11.04 2.77 -12.20
N ALA A 70 -10.60 2.12 -13.29
CA ALA A 70 -11.49 1.71 -14.36
C ALA A 70 -12.52 0.67 -13.87
N ALA A 71 -12.09 -0.30 -13.07
CA ALA A 71 -12.95 -1.31 -12.48
C ALA A 71 -14.04 -0.71 -11.57
N LEU A 72 -13.64 0.19 -10.66
CA LEU A 72 -14.58 0.86 -9.76
C LEU A 72 -15.60 1.69 -10.55
N THR A 73 -15.15 2.42 -11.57
CA THR A 73 -16.04 3.22 -12.43
C THR A 73 -17.04 2.34 -13.17
N ILE A 74 -16.63 1.17 -13.66
CA ILE A 74 -17.53 0.20 -14.32
C ILE A 74 -18.57 -0.32 -13.33
N VAL A 75 -18.17 -0.67 -12.10
CA VAL A 75 -19.11 -1.09 -11.04
C VAL A 75 -20.12 0.01 -10.75
N MET A 76 -19.67 1.27 -10.62
CA MET A 76 -20.55 2.40 -10.39
C MET A 76 -21.53 2.61 -11.55
N ILE A 77 -21.08 2.55 -12.81
CA ILE A 77 -21.95 2.72 -13.98
C ILE A 77 -23.02 1.62 -14.05
N LEU A 78 -22.63 0.36 -13.80
CA LEU A 78 -23.54 -0.78 -13.92
C LEU A 78 -24.59 -0.80 -12.80
N PHE A 79 -24.21 -0.53 -11.57
CA PHE A 79 -25.07 -0.79 -10.40
C PHE A 79 -25.62 0.46 -9.71
N SER A 80 -25.20 1.68 -10.07
CA SER A 80 -25.67 2.93 -9.44
C SER A 80 -27.18 3.16 -9.53
N HIS A 81 -27.86 2.54 -10.49
CA HIS A 81 -29.31 2.61 -10.65
C HIS A 81 -30.08 1.92 -9.51
N ASN A 82 -29.46 0.97 -8.79
CA ASN A 82 -30.09 0.24 -7.69
C ASN A 82 -29.18 0.22 -6.44
N PRO A 83 -29.50 1.01 -5.38
CA PRO A 83 -28.67 1.10 -4.18
C PRO A 83 -28.40 -0.24 -3.48
N LYS A 84 -29.35 -1.18 -3.54
CA LYS A 84 -29.17 -2.51 -2.92
C LYS A 84 -28.16 -3.35 -3.69
N GLU A 85 -28.19 -3.29 -5.02
CA GLU A 85 -27.23 -4.00 -5.87
C GLU A 85 -25.85 -3.34 -5.84
N LEU A 86 -25.79 -2.00 -5.80
CA LEU A 86 -24.53 -1.27 -5.64
C LEU A 86 -23.82 -1.67 -4.35
N ASN A 87 -24.54 -1.73 -3.22
CA ASN A 87 -23.97 -2.16 -1.95
C ASN A 87 -23.46 -3.62 -2.01
N LYS A 88 -24.19 -4.51 -2.69
CA LYS A 88 -23.72 -5.89 -2.92
C LYS A 88 -22.45 -5.90 -3.78
N ALA A 89 -22.42 -5.15 -4.86
CA ALA A 89 -21.27 -5.07 -5.76
C ALA A 89 -20.02 -4.49 -5.08
N LEU A 90 -20.18 -3.44 -4.28
CA LEU A 90 -19.11 -2.88 -3.44
C LEU A 90 -18.67 -3.86 -2.35
N GLY A 91 -19.60 -4.65 -1.81
CA GLY A 91 -19.30 -5.77 -0.91
C GLY A 91 -18.40 -6.82 -1.56
N PHE A 92 -18.74 -7.27 -2.78
CA PHE A 92 -17.89 -8.18 -3.56
C PHE A 92 -16.53 -7.55 -3.90
N TRP A 93 -16.50 -6.28 -4.29
CA TRP A 93 -15.28 -5.54 -4.57
C TRP A 93 -14.32 -5.52 -3.36
N GLY A 94 -14.84 -5.22 -2.17
CA GLY A 94 -14.06 -5.23 -0.93
C GLY A 94 -13.59 -6.63 -0.55
N ALA A 95 -14.46 -7.64 -0.70
CA ALA A 95 -14.13 -9.03 -0.45
C ALA A 95 -13.04 -9.55 -1.41
N SER A 96 -13.04 -9.13 -2.68
CA SER A 96 -12.02 -9.50 -3.66
C SER A 96 -10.61 -9.07 -3.24
N ALA A 97 -10.46 -7.89 -2.62
CA ALA A 97 -9.16 -7.42 -2.13
C ALA A 97 -8.61 -8.32 -1.00
N ALA A 98 -9.47 -8.66 -0.02
CA ALA A 98 -9.09 -9.54 1.09
C ALA A 98 -8.81 -10.98 0.63
N ALA A 99 -9.66 -11.51 -0.26
CA ALA A 99 -9.49 -12.83 -0.86
C ALA A 99 -8.21 -12.90 -1.68
N GLY A 100 -7.94 -11.90 -2.52
CA GLY A 100 -6.73 -11.80 -3.35
C GLY A 100 -5.45 -11.71 -2.52
N GLY A 101 -5.43 -10.91 -1.45
CA GLY A 101 -4.28 -10.82 -0.56
C GLY A 101 -3.98 -12.15 0.15
N THR A 102 -5.02 -12.81 0.69
CA THR A 102 -4.86 -14.10 1.38
C THR A 102 -4.47 -15.22 0.42
N ALA A 103 -5.15 -15.31 -0.72
CA ALA A 103 -4.84 -16.29 -1.75
C ALA A 103 -3.43 -16.06 -2.32
N GLY A 104 -3.00 -14.80 -2.48
CA GLY A 104 -1.67 -14.44 -2.96
C GLY A 104 -0.55 -14.93 -2.05
N VAL A 105 -0.68 -14.77 -0.72
CA VAL A 105 0.33 -15.27 0.23
C VAL A 105 0.41 -16.80 0.19
N PHE A 106 -0.74 -17.48 0.19
CA PHE A 106 -0.79 -18.95 0.17
C PHE A 106 -0.27 -19.52 -1.16
N LEU A 107 -0.82 -19.06 -2.29
CA LEU A 107 -0.42 -19.49 -3.62
C LEU A 107 1.04 -19.10 -3.91
N GLY A 108 1.49 -17.94 -3.45
CA GLY A 108 2.89 -17.52 -3.59
C GLY A 108 3.86 -18.49 -2.92
N GLY A 109 3.56 -18.93 -1.69
CA GLY A 109 4.36 -19.95 -1.00
C GLY A 109 4.37 -21.30 -1.72
N VAL A 110 3.18 -21.77 -2.12
CA VAL A 110 2.98 -23.01 -2.92
C VAL A 110 3.77 -22.99 -4.23
N ILE A 111 3.67 -21.90 -4.99
CA ILE A 111 4.32 -21.75 -6.29
C ILE A 111 5.84 -21.66 -6.13
N THR A 112 6.31 -20.95 -5.11
CA THR A 112 7.75 -20.79 -4.86
C THR A 112 8.39 -22.12 -4.42
N GLU A 113 7.68 -22.89 -3.60
CA GLU A 113 8.16 -24.18 -3.08
C GLU A 113 8.25 -25.27 -4.16
N TRP A 114 7.18 -25.44 -4.96
CA TRP A 114 7.06 -26.60 -5.87
C TRP A 114 7.34 -26.29 -7.34
N LEU A 115 7.33 -25.02 -7.75
CA LEU A 115 7.73 -24.62 -9.09
C LEU A 115 9.04 -23.83 -9.02
N SER A 116 8.93 -22.51 -8.99
CA SER A 116 10.04 -21.56 -8.88
C SER A 116 9.44 -20.18 -8.61
N TRP A 117 10.21 -19.29 -8.00
CA TRP A 117 9.77 -17.91 -7.74
C TRP A 117 9.34 -17.16 -9.02
N ASN A 118 9.93 -17.45 -10.18
CA ASN A 118 9.53 -16.84 -11.47
C ASN A 118 8.04 -17.02 -11.78
N TRP A 119 7.47 -18.17 -11.40
CA TRP A 119 6.07 -18.48 -11.65
C TRP A 119 5.10 -17.61 -10.86
N THR A 120 5.54 -16.94 -9.79
CA THR A 120 4.70 -15.96 -9.07
C THR A 120 4.40 -14.73 -9.93
N PHE A 121 5.24 -14.44 -10.94
CA PHE A 121 4.93 -13.42 -11.95
C PHE A 121 4.09 -14.02 -13.07
N LEU A 122 4.48 -15.19 -13.60
CA LEU A 122 3.82 -15.78 -14.76
C LEU A 122 2.36 -16.16 -14.50
N ILE A 123 1.95 -16.43 -13.26
CA ILE A 123 0.54 -16.71 -12.91
C ILE A 123 -0.41 -15.53 -13.23
N ASN A 124 0.10 -14.31 -13.29
CA ASN A 124 -0.71 -13.15 -13.70
C ASN A 124 -1.11 -13.21 -15.18
N ILE A 125 -0.35 -13.92 -16.02
CA ILE A 125 -0.59 -14.02 -17.47
C ILE A 125 -1.91 -14.74 -17.77
N PRO A 126 -2.16 -15.98 -17.29
CA PRO A 126 -3.44 -16.65 -17.55
C PRO A 126 -4.60 -15.84 -16.96
N VAL A 127 -4.45 -15.28 -15.75
CA VAL A 127 -5.47 -14.42 -15.12
C VAL A 127 -5.78 -13.20 -15.99
N GLY A 128 -4.76 -12.51 -16.52
CA GLY A 128 -4.94 -11.36 -17.38
C GLY A 128 -5.55 -11.72 -18.74
N ILE A 129 -5.19 -12.86 -19.34
CA ILE A 129 -5.83 -13.38 -20.56
C ILE A 129 -7.32 -13.65 -20.30
N PHE A 130 -7.64 -14.34 -19.20
CA PHE A 130 -9.04 -14.58 -18.80
C PHE A 130 -9.79 -13.26 -18.63
N ALA A 131 -9.22 -12.29 -17.91
CA ALA A 131 -9.82 -10.98 -17.73
C ALA A 131 -10.06 -10.26 -19.07
N LEU A 132 -9.10 -10.29 -20.00
CA LEU A 132 -9.23 -9.68 -21.33
C LEU A 132 -10.36 -10.31 -22.15
N ILE A 133 -10.43 -11.65 -22.20
CA ILE A 133 -11.45 -12.40 -22.96
C ILE A 133 -12.84 -12.12 -22.38
N TYR A 134 -13.01 -12.22 -21.06
CA TYR A 134 -14.31 -12.00 -20.42
C TYR A 134 -14.74 -10.53 -20.48
N SER A 135 -13.80 -9.59 -20.35
CA SER A 135 -14.09 -8.15 -20.46
C SER A 135 -14.70 -7.79 -21.81
N MET A 136 -14.23 -8.40 -22.90
CA MET A 136 -14.79 -8.16 -24.23
C MET A 136 -16.23 -8.65 -24.36
N ARG A 137 -16.59 -9.75 -23.68
CA ARG A 137 -17.91 -10.39 -23.77
C ARG A 137 -18.94 -9.76 -22.82
N VAL A 138 -18.52 -9.40 -21.61
CA VAL A 138 -19.43 -9.04 -20.51
C VAL A 138 -19.54 -7.53 -20.34
N LEU A 139 -18.47 -6.77 -20.58
CA LEU A 139 -18.46 -5.35 -20.26
C LEU A 139 -19.00 -4.52 -21.44
N PRO A 140 -19.94 -3.59 -21.18
CA PRO A 140 -20.46 -2.71 -22.22
C PRO A 140 -19.36 -1.79 -22.77
N ALA A 141 -19.53 -1.33 -24.01
CA ALA A 141 -18.64 -0.31 -24.56
C ALA A 141 -18.78 0.97 -23.72
N GLY A 142 -17.70 1.36 -23.03
CA GLY A 142 -17.70 2.52 -22.13
C GLY A 142 -18.08 3.82 -22.86
N VAL A 143 -18.79 4.70 -22.16
CA VAL A 143 -19.18 6.01 -22.68
C VAL A 143 -18.00 6.97 -22.50
N ARG A 144 -17.55 7.58 -23.59
CA ARG A 144 -16.50 8.60 -23.57
C ARG A 144 -17.08 9.94 -23.14
N GLN A 145 -16.44 10.59 -22.18
CA GLN A 145 -16.79 11.94 -21.79
C GLN A 145 -15.74 12.94 -22.29
N LYS A 146 -16.15 14.16 -22.65
CA LYS A 146 -15.22 15.25 -23.00
C LYS A 146 -14.60 15.84 -21.73
N GLY A 147 -13.33 16.22 -21.77
CA GLY A 147 -12.61 16.83 -20.65
C GLY A 147 -11.09 16.83 -20.85
N SER A 148 -10.37 17.39 -19.88
CA SER A 148 -8.90 17.42 -19.85
C SER A 148 -8.38 16.70 -18.61
N VAL A 149 -7.20 16.07 -18.69
CA VAL A 149 -6.50 15.48 -17.55
C VAL A 149 -5.14 16.17 -17.43
N ASP A 150 -4.72 16.46 -16.21
CA ASP A 150 -3.38 16.97 -15.94
C ASP A 150 -2.31 15.86 -16.07
N VAL A 151 -2.05 15.45 -17.31
CA VAL A 151 -1.06 14.41 -17.63
C VAL A 151 0.34 14.84 -17.19
N ILE A 152 0.69 16.11 -17.38
CA ILE A 152 2.02 16.64 -17.01
C ILE A 152 2.19 16.60 -15.50
N GLY A 153 1.21 17.06 -14.73
CA GLY A 153 1.24 16.98 -13.27
C GLY A 153 1.30 15.53 -12.78
N ALA A 154 0.49 14.64 -13.36
CA ALA A 154 0.50 13.21 -13.01
C ALA A 154 1.87 12.55 -13.29
N LEU A 155 2.49 12.85 -14.44
CA LEU A 155 3.83 12.36 -14.78
C LEU A 155 4.89 12.93 -13.84
N ALA A 156 4.82 14.23 -13.53
CA ALA A 156 5.78 14.89 -12.65
C ALA A 156 5.75 14.29 -11.24
N ILE A 157 4.57 14.16 -10.61
CA ILE A 157 4.47 13.57 -9.26
C ILE A 157 4.87 12.10 -9.25
N THR A 158 4.48 11.33 -10.27
CA THR A 158 4.83 9.90 -10.35
C THR A 158 6.34 9.73 -10.51
N ALA A 159 6.96 10.47 -11.43
CA ALA A 159 8.40 10.43 -11.64
C ALA A 159 9.17 10.88 -10.40
N ALA A 160 8.70 11.93 -9.72
CA ALA A 160 9.33 12.41 -8.51
C ALA A 160 9.32 11.38 -7.38
N LEU A 161 8.18 10.73 -7.15
CA LEU A 161 8.03 9.70 -6.12
C LEU A 161 8.87 8.46 -6.44
N VAL A 162 8.85 8.01 -7.70
CA VAL A 162 9.67 6.87 -8.15
C VAL A 162 11.15 7.16 -7.97
N LEU A 163 11.61 8.35 -8.38
CA LEU A 163 13.01 8.75 -8.23
C LEU A 163 13.41 8.90 -6.76
N ALA A 164 12.55 9.46 -5.92
CA ALA A 164 12.82 9.59 -4.48
C ALA A 164 13.01 8.22 -3.82
N VAL A 165 12.08 7.28 -4.06
CA VAL A 165 12.18 5.92 -3.52
C VAL A 165 13.40 5.19 -4.08
N TYR A 166 13.64 5.29 -5.39
CA TYR A 166 14.80 4.67 -6.04
C TYR A 166 16.11 5.21 -5.46
N ALA A 167 16.23 6.52 -5.26
CA ALA A 167 17.41 7.13 -4.67
C ALA A 167 17.67 6.63 -3.24
N ILE A 168 16.64 6.49 -2.41
CA ILE A 168 16.75 5.98 -1.04
C ILE A 168 17.24 4.53 -1.04
N VAL A 169 16.67 3.68 -1.89
CA VAL A 169 17.06 2.26 -1.98
C VAL A 169 18.49 2.11 -2.51
N THR A 170 18.83 2.85 -3.57
CA THR A 170 20.17 2.78 -4.18
C THR A 170 21.25 3.42 -3.30
N ALA A 171 20.90 4.37 -2.43
CA ALA A 171 21.83 4.98 -1.47
C ALA A 171 22.52 3.97 -0.54
N GLU A 172 21.90 2.81 -0.30
CA GLU A 172 22.53 1.73 0.45
C GLU A 172 23.76 1.15 -0.27
N GLN A 173 23.68 0.99 -1.59
CA GLN A 173 24.72 0.35 -2.40
C GLN A 173 25.84 1.30 -2.80
N VAL A 174 25.48 2.52 -3.22
CA VAL A 174 26.44 3.53 -3.71
C VAL A 174 26.81 4.57 -2.64
N GLY A 175 26.11 4.58 -1.50
CA GLY A 175 26.35 5.49 -0.39
C GLY A 175 25.52 6.78 -0.47
N TRP A 176 25.10 7.26 0.71
CA TRP A 176 24.31 8.49 0.88
C TRP A 176 24.99 9.76 0.38
N GLY A 177 26.32 9.83 0.50
CA GLY A 177 27.14 10.95 0.03
C GLY A 177 27.48 10.91 -1.46
N SER A 178 27.03 9.88 -2.19
CA SER A 178 27.37 9.73 -3.61
C SER A 178 26.72 10.81 -4.46
N VAL A 179 27.43 11.23 -5.52
CA VAL A 179 26.90 12.17 -6.52
C VAL A 179 25.60 11.63 -7.14
N GLN A 180 25.52 10.32 -7.34
CA GLN A 180 24.32 9.66 -7.88
C GLN A 180 23.11 9.84 -6.97
N THR A 181 23.22 9.50 -5.68
CA THR A 181 22.12 9.63 -4.72
C THR A 181 21.67 11.07 -4.57
N ILE A 182 22.61 12.00 -4.40
CA ILE A 182 22.31 13.43 -4.25
C ILE A 182 21.62 13.97 -5.51
N THR A 183 22.11 13.62 -6.71
CA THR A 183 21.52 14.06 -7.98
C THR A 183 20.09 13.53 -8.14
N LEU A 184 19.84 12.25 -7.84
CA LEU A 184 18.51 11.66 -7.93
C LEU A 184 17.52 12.31 -6.95
N LEU A 185 17.95 12.58 -5.71
CA LEU A 185 17.14 13.29 -4.72
C LEU A 185 16.85 14.74 -5.13
N LEU A 186 17.83 15.44 -5.70
CA LEU A 186 17.63 16.81 -6.22
C LEU A 186 16.66 16.83 -7.39
N ILE A 187 16.76 15.88 -8.34
CA ILE A 187 15.81 15.76 -9.45
C ILE A 187 14.40 15.44 -8.92
N ALA A 188 14.28 14.52 -7.95
CA ALA A 188 13.00 14.21 -7.32
C ALA A 188 12.39 15.44 -6.64
N ALA A 189 13.19 16.20 -5.89
CA ALA A 189 12.76 17.44 -5.25
C ALA A 189 12.34 18.50 -6.29
N LEU A 190 13.08 18.63 -7.39
CA LEU A 190 12.76 19.54 -8.48
C LEU A 190 11.44 19.15 -9.17
N LEU A 191 11.21 17.87 -9.45
CA LEU A 191 9.96 17.38 -10.04
C LEU A 191 8.76 17.58 -9.10
N LEU A 192 8.94 17.38 -7.79
CA LEU A 192 7.93 17.73 -6.79
C LEU A 192 7.64 19.24 -6.82
N PHE A 193 8.67 20.07 -6.86
CA PHE A 193 8.51 21.52 -6.95
C PHE A 193 7.75 21.93 -8.21
N VAL A 194 8.13 21.39 -9.38
CA VAL A 194 7.44 21.60 -10.66
C VAL A 194 5.99 21.16 -10.57
N PHE A 195 5.71 20.00 -9.96
CA PHE A 195 4.34 19.55 -9.72
C PHE A 195 3.54 20.57 -8.92
N PHE A 196 4.06 21.06 -7.78
CA PHE A 196 3.38 22.07 -6.98
C PHE A 196 3.14 23.38 -7.74
N VAL A 197 4.09 23.83 -8.56
CA VAL A 197 3.94 25.01 -9.42
C VAL A 197 2.83 24.79 -10.46
N ILE A 198 2.81 23.63 -11.13
CA ILE A 198 1.76 23.27 -12.09
C ILE A 198 0.39 23.25 -11.41
N GLN A 199 0.29 22.63 -10.23
CA GLN A 199 -0.97 22.57 -9.46
C GLN A 199 -1.46 23.95 -9.02
N LYS A 200 -0.54 24.88 -8.71
CA LYS A 200 -0.88 26.24 -8.31
C LYS A 200 -1.37 27.10 -9.48
N VAL A 201 -0.89 26.85 -10.70
CA VAL A 201 -1.15 27.67 -11.89
C VAL A 201 -2.31 27.14 -12.74
N LYS A 202 -2.56 25.82 -12.75
CA LYS A 202 -3.61 25.22 -13.58
C LYS A 202 -5.02 25.60 -13.09
N ARG A 203 -5.92 25.83 -14.06
CA ARG A 203 -7.35 26.08 -13.83
C ARG A 203 -8.10 24.84 -13.34
N GLU A 204 -7.70 23.67 -13.84
CA GLU A 204 -8.16 22.34 -13.41
C GLU A 204 -6.93 21.56 -12.91
N PRO A 205 -6.47 21.79 -11.67
CA PRO A 205 -5.38 21.00 -11.11
C PRO A 205 -5.79 19.53 -10.97
N LEU A 206 -4.83 18.64 -10.69
CA LEU A 206 -5.06 17.26 -10.27
C LEU A 206 -5.35 17.15 -8.76
N ILE A 207 -4.70 17.99 -7.96
CA ILE A 207 -4.92 18.11 -6.52
C ILE A 207 -5.12 19.60 -6.20
N PRO A 208 -6.32 20.04 -5.79
CA PRO A 208 -6.51 21.41 -5.32
C PRO A 208 -5.78 21.51 -3.98
N LEU A 209 -4.71 22.30 -3.90
CA LEU A 209 -3.88 22.37 -2.68
C LEU A 209 -4.67 22.76 -1.42
N GLY A 210 -5.83 23.42 -1.58
CA GLY A 210 -6.78 23.70 -0.51
C GLY A 210 -7.35 22.46 0.19
N ILE A 211 -7.28 21.26 -0.42
CA ILE A 211 -7.73 20.01 0.21
C ILE A 211 -6.92 19.68 1.47
N PHE A 212 -5.64 20.05 1.52
CA PHE A 212 -4.79 19.82 2.69
C PHE A 212 -5.10 20.77 3.84
N ALA A 213 -5.83 21.86 3.59
CA ALA A 213 -6.36 22.72 4.66
C ALA A 213 -7.57 22.08 5.37
N ALA A 214 -8.15 21.00 4.81
CA ALA A 214 -9.21 20.26 5.46
C ALA A 214 -8.74 19.72 6.83
N PRO A 215 -9.55 19.86 7.90
CA PRO A 215 -9.18 19.38 9.22
C PRO A 215 -8.82 17.91 9.18
N ASN A 216 -7.73 17.52 9.83
CA ASN A 216 -7.24 16.14 9.94
C ASN A 216 -6.72 15.48 8.67
N LEU A 217 -6.98 16.01 7.46
CA LEU A 217 -6.61 15.33 6.22
C LEU A 217 -5.10 15.12 6.11
N LEU A 218 -4.30 16.18 6.24
CA LEU A 218 -2.84 16.09 6.17
C LEU A 218 -2.26 15.18 7.26
N VAL A 219 -2.66 15.41 8.51
CA VAL A 219 -2.19 14.66 9.68
C VAL A 219 -2.59 13.19 9.61
N GLY A 220 -3.82 12.92 9.17
CA GLY A 220 -4.36 11.58 8.97
C GLY A 220 -3.57 10.83 7.91
N ASN A 221 -3.25 11.47 6.80
CA ASN A 221 -2.42 10.88 5.73
C ASN A 221 -0.99 10.58 6.22
N ILE A 222 -0.38 11.47 7.01
CA ILE A 222 0.94 11.22 7.61
C ILE A 222 0.89 10.02 8.57
N ALA A 223 -0.08 9.98 9.47
CA ALA A 223 -0.24 8.86 10.41
C ALA A 223 -0.54 7.54 9.69
N PHE A 224 -1.32 7.58 8.60
CA PHE A 224 -1.64 6.42 7.79
C PHE A 224 -0.45 5.93 6.96
N GLY A 225 0.38 6.84 6.45
CA GLY A 225 1.67 6.50 5.85
C GLY A 225 2.63 5.86 6.84
N LEU A 226 2.70 6.38 8.08
CA LEU A 226 3.53 5.81 9.15
C LEU A 226 3.03 4.44 9.63
N LEU A 227 1.71 4.22 9.67
CA LEU A 227 1.12 2.89 9.89
C LEU A 227 1.67 1.90 8.86
N ALA A 228 1.60 2.27 7.58
CA ALA A 228 2.05 1.45 6.47
C ALA A 228 3.57 1.20 6.53
N GLY A 229 4.33 2.24 6.85
CA GLY A 229 5.77 2.20 7.04
C GLY A 229 6.25 1.43 8.27
N ALA A 230 5.36 1.06 9.18
CA ALA A 230 5.66 0.13 10.28
C ALA A 230 5.17 -1.29 9.97
N TRP A 231 3.98 -1.42 9.36
CA TRP A 231 3.34 -2.70 9.07
C TRP A 231 4.03 -3.51 7.97
N ILE A 232 4.42 -2.87 6.87
CA ILE A 232 5.05 -3.57 5.75
C ILE A 232 6.44 -4.11 6.12
N PRO A 233 7.31 -3.34 6.80
CA PRO A 233 8.55 -3.89 7.33
C PRO A 233 8.34 -5.03 8.31
N LEU A 234 7.36 -4.93 9.22
CA LEU A 234 7.01 -6.02 10.13
C LEU A 234 6.81 -7.31 9.34
N TRP A 235 5.93 -7.28 8.35
CA TRP A 235 5.58 -8.45 7.55
C TRP A 235 6.79 -9.01 6.77
N PHE A 236 7.59 -8.12 6.19
CA PHE A 236 8.75 -8.48 5.39
C PHE A 236 9.84 -9.16 6.24
N PHE A 237 10.29 -8.50 7.31
CA PHE A 237 11.36 -9.03 8.18
C PHE A 237 10.91 -10.24 8.97
N LEU A 238 9.63 -10.32 9.34
CA LEU A 238 9.07 -11.51 9.97
C LEU A 238 9.21 -12.73 9.05
N ASN A 239 8.87 -12.58 7.76
CA ASN A 239 9.02 -13.68 6.81
C ASN A 239 10.49 -14.03 6.56
N LEU A 240 11.39 -13.05 6.47
CA LEU A 240 12.83 -13.32 6.37
C LEU A 240 13.39 -14.04 7.59
N TYR A 241 12.96 -13.65 8.79
CA TYR A 241 13.33 -14.33 10.03
C TYR A 241 12.88 -15.80 10.03
N LEU A 242 11.64 -16.08 9.64
CA LEU A 242 11.13 -17.46 9.56
C LEU A 242 11.97 -18.32 8.60
N GLN A 243 12.33 -17.79 7.44
CA GLN A 243 13.02 -18.57 6.40
C GLN A 243 14.53 -18.63 6.61
N GLN A 244 15.18 -17.52 6.98
CA GLN A 244 16.63 -17.42 7.05
C GLN A 244 17.19 -17.79 8.43
N VAL A 245 16.46 -17.48 9.51
CA VAL A 245 16.88 -17.79 10.89
C VAL A 245 16.27 -19.10 11.35
N LEU A 246 14.94 -19.25 11.31
CA LEU A 246 14.26 -20.48 11.73
C LEU A 246 14.22 -21.59 10.67
N ARG A 247 14.78 -21.35 9.47
CA ARG A 247 14.92 -22.34 8.39
C ARG A 247 13.61 -22.97 7.93
N PHE A 248 12.50 -22.23 8.02
CA PHE A 248 11.23 -22.67 7.45
C PHE A 248 11.32 -22.67 5.92
N SER A 249 10.65 -23.64 5.28
CA SER A 249 10.45 -23.60 3.83
C SER A 249 9.54 -22.44 3.44
N ALA A 250 9.50 -22.10 2.14
CA ALA A 250 8.68 -20.97 1.66
C ALA A 250 7.20 -21.21 1.93
N PHE A 251 6.74 -22.46 1.76
CA PHE A 251 5.38 -22.86 2.10
C PHE A 251 5.11 -22.74 3.61
N ALA A 252 6.00 -23.27 4.45
CA ALA A 252 5.83 -23.23 5.91
C ALA A 252 5.82 -21.79 6.45
N GLY A 253 6.68 -20.91 5.92
CA GLY A 253 6.70 -19.48 6.25
C GLY A 253 5.40 -18.77 5.84
N GLY A 254 4.87 -19.09 4.66
CA GLY A 254 3.57 -18.56 4.21
C GLY A 254 2.40 -19.00 5.10
N VAL A 255 2.34 -20.28 5.44
CA VAL A 255 1.30 -20.84 6.33
C VAL A 255 1.39 -20.26 7.74
N ALA A 256 2.60 -20.02 8.24
CA ALA A 256 2.84 -19.41 9.55
C ALA A 256 2.23 -17.99 9.68
N LEU A 257 2.01 -17.29 8.56
CA LEU A 257 1.41 -15.94 8.54
C LEU A 257 -0.12 -15.95 8.39
N VAL A 258 -0.73 -17.11 8.10
CA VAL A 258 -2.20 -17.24 7.96
C VAL A 258 -2.96 -16.84 9.24
N PRO A 259 -2.52 -17.21 10.47
CA PRO A 259 -3.18 -16.75 11.68
C PRO A 259 -3.28 -15.21 11.77
N MET A 260 -2.26 -14.49 11.29
CA MET A 260 -2.28 -13.03 11.25
C MET A 260 -3.33 -12.51 10.27
N THR A 261 -3.40 -13.03 9.04
CA THR A 261 -4.39 -12.57 8.04
C THR A 261 -5.82 -12.84 8.51
N VAL A 262 -6.06 -14.01 9.10
CA VAL A 262 -7.37 -14.39 9.66
C VAL A 262 -7.73 -13.45 10.81
N LEU A 263 -6.80 -13.15 11.73
CA LEU A 263 -7.06 -12.23 12.83
C LEU A 263 -7.38 -10.82 12.33
N VAL A 264 -6.60 -10.31 11.35
CA VAL A 264 -6.88 -9.01 10.72
C VAL A 264 -8.30 -8.98 10.15
N MET A 265 -8.66 -10.01 9.38
CA MET A 265 -9.98 -10.12 8.76
C MET A 265 -11.11 -10.11 9.81
N VAL A 266 -11.00 -10.95 10.83
CA VAL A 266 -12.01 -11.08 11.90
C VAL A 266 -12.17 -9.76 12.66
N VAL A 267 -11.07 -9.12 13.03
CA VAL A 267 -11.10 -7.85 13.79
C VAL A 267 -11.66 -6.71 12.94
N MET A 268 -11.22 -6.57 11.68
CA MET A 268 -11.69 -5.51 10.80
C MET A 268 -13.20 -5.61 10.51
N ILE A 269 -13.70 -6.83 10.27
CA ILE A 269 -15.13 -7.08 9.98
C ILE A 269 -15.97 -6.97 11.26
N GLY A 270 -15.53 -7.59 12.36
CA GLY A 270 -16.38 -7.80 13.53
C GLY A 270 -16.27 -6.70 14.60
N LEU A 271 -15.11 -6.06 14.73
CA LEU A 271 -14.77 -5.26 15.92
C LEU A 271 -14.44 -3.79 15.59
N THR A 272 -13.60 -3.53 14.59
CA THR A 272 -13.05 -2.19 14.35
C THR A 272 -14.14 -1.14 14.12
N GLY A 273 -15.14 -1.43 13.29
CA GLY A 273 -16.26 -0.49 13.04
C GLY A 273 -17.07 -0.16 14.30
N ARG A 274 -17.31 -1.15 15.17
CA ARG A 274 -18.04 -0.97 16.45
C ARG A 274 -17.23 -0.12 17.43
N LEU A 275 -15.92 -0.38 17.52
CA LEU A 275 -15.02 0.41 18.37
C LEU A 275 -14.89 1.85 17.88
N VAL A 276 -14.82 2.06 16.57
CA VAL A 276 -14.83 3.41 15.98
C VAL A 276 -16.11 4.15 16.28
N GLY A 277 -17.27 3.49 16.17
CA GLY A 277 -18.57 4.08 16.52
C GLY A 277 -18.67 4.46 18.01
N ARG A 278 -18.06 3.67 18.90
CA ARG A 278 -18.14 3.89 20.36
C ARG A 278 -17.08 4.87 20.91
N PHE A 279 -15.85 4.80 20.43
CA PHE A 279 -14.70 5.54 20.99
C PHE A 279 -14.12 6.60 20.05
N GLY A 280 -14.61 6.67 18.81
CA GLY A 280 -14.14 7.56 17.76
C GLY A 280 -12.87 7.05 17.06
N PHE A 281 -12.69 7.43 15.79
CA PHE A 281 -11.57 6.97 14.97
C PHE A 281 -10.20 7.38 15.55
N LYS A 282 -10.07 8.59 16.12
CA LYS A 282 -8.81 9.09 16.69
C LYS A 282 -8.27 8.15 17.76
N SER A 283 -9.11 7.77 18.74
CA SER A 283 -8.70 6.94 19.87
C SER A 283 -8.27 5.56 19.40
N ILE A 284 -9.06 4.95 18.50
CA ILE A 284 -8.78 3.60 17.99
C ILE A 284 -7.52 3.59 17.10
N LEU A 285 -7.28 4.64 16.30
CA LEU A 285 -6.05 4.79 15.52
C LEU A 285 -4.81 4.80 16.41
N VAL A 286 -4.81 5.63 17.46
CA VAL A 286 -3.68 5.73 18.40
C VAL A 286 -3.44 4.40 19.11
N ILE A 287 -4.51 3.74 19.59
CA ILE A 287 -4.40 2.43 20.24
C ILE A 287 -3.82 1.39 19.26
N GLY A 288 -4.34 1.33 18.02
CA GLY A 288 -3.85 0.38 17.03
C GLY A 288 -2.36 0.58 16.70
N LEU A 289 -1.91 1.83 16.56
CA LEU A 289 -0.50 2.16 16.33
C LEU A 289 0.40 1.79 17.51
N LEU A 290 -0.04 2.03 18.75
CA LEU A 290 0.70 1.64 19.95
C LEU A 290 0.74 0.12 20.13
N VAL A 291 -0.34 -0.59 19.82
CA VAL A 291 -0.38 -2.05 19.81
C VAL A 291 0.57 -2.62 18.76
N LEU A 292 0.61 -2.03 17.56
CA LEU A 292 1.57 -2.39 16.51
C LEU A 292 3.02 -2.13 16.96
N ALA A 293 3.29 -0.99 17.59
CA ALA A 293 4.61 -0.69 18.15
C ALA A 293 5.01 -1.69 19.23
N GLY A 294 4.09 -2.05 20.13
CA GLY A 294 4.32 -3.06 21.17
C GLY A 294 4.66 -4.43 20.57
N SER A 295 3.96 -4.85 19.51
CA SER A 295 4.31 -6.06 18.75
C SER A 295 5.73 -6.01 18.19
N LEU A 296 6.10 -4.90 17.57
CA LEU A 296 7.44 -4.71 17.00
C LEU A 296 8.55 -4.73 18.06
N PHE A 297 8.31 -4.11 19.22
CA PHE A 297 9.24 -4.20 20.36
C PHE A 297 9.36 -5.62 20.91
N LEU A 298 8.24 -6.35 21.00
CA LEU A 298 8.27 -7.75 21.42
C LEU A 298 9.04 -8.61 20.41
N LEU A 299 8.83 -8.41 19.11
CA LEU A 299 9.58 -9.12 18.07
C LEU A 299 11.08 -8.80 18.15
N ALA A 300 11.45 -7.53 18.36
CA ALA A 300 12.85 -7.15 18.54
C ALA A 300 13.49 -7.76 19.79
N GLY A 301 12.74 -7.93 20.89
CA GLY A 301 13.26 -8.45 22.15
C GLY A 301 13.21 -9.97 22.32
N TYR A 302 12.26 -10.65 21.68
CA TYR A 302 11.90 -12.05 21.97
C TYR A 302 12.07 -13.01 20.77
N THR A 303 12.82 -12.64 19.74
CA THR A 303 13.13 -13.54 18.60
C THR A 303 14.60 -14.03 18.63
N PRO A 304 14.90 -15.09 19.41
CA PRO A 304 16.24 -15.67 19.48
C PRO A 304 16.51 -16.59 18.28
N ILE A 305 17.79 -16.81 17.96
CA ILE A 305 18.24 -17.63 16.82
C ILE A 305 17.64 -19.05 16.83
N ASN A 306 17.45 -19.64 18.03
CA ASN A 306 16.82 -20.95 18.23
C ASN A 306 15.37 -20.85 18.74
N GLY A 307 14.64 -19.80 18.34
CA GLY A 307 13.30 -19.51 18.82
C GLY A 307 12.25 -20.50 18.36
N ASN A 308 11.22 -20.70 19.17
CA ASN A 308 10.05 -21.47 18.78
C ASN A 308 9.00 -20.53 18.17
N PHE A 309 8.51 -20.84 16.97
CA PHE A 309 7.48 -20.04 16.31
C PHE A 309 6.27 -19.75 17.20
N VAL A 310 5.74 -20.77 17.87
CA VAL A 310 4.50 -20.66 18.66
C VAL A 310 4.69 -19.82 19.92
N ALA A 311 5.87 -19.90 20.55
CA ALA A 311 6.14 -19.19 21.80
C ALA A 311 6.68 -17.76 21.56
N ASN A 312 7.56 -17.61 20.58
CA ASN A 312 8.35 -16.38 20.37
C ASN A 312 7.77 -15.46 19.30
N VAL A 313 7.15 -16.02 18.26
CA VAL A 313 6.80 -15.28 17.05
C VAL A 313 5.29 -15.06 16.95
N LEU A 314 4.51 -16.12 17.13
CA LEU A 314 3.06 -16.11 16.95
C LEU A 314 2.34 -15.10 17.86
N PRO A 315 2.63 -14.99 19.18
CA PRO A 315 1.91 -14.05 20.04
C PRO A 315 2.19 -12.59 19.65
N ALA A 316 3.47 -12.29 19.37
CA ALA A 316 3.87 -10.95 18.97
C ALA A 316 3.33 -10.60 17.57
N SER A 317 3.31 -11.55 16.64
CA SER A 317 2.78 -11.33 15.28
C SER A 317 1.25 -11.15 15.27
N LEU A 318 0.51 -11.91 16.10
CA LEU A 318 -0.92 -11.71 16.32
C LEU A 318 -1.22 -10.35 16.96
N LEU A 319 -0.38 -9.88 17.89
CA LEU A 319 -0.49 -8.52 18.42
C LEU A 319 -0.29 -7.46 17.33
N GLY A 320 0.65 -7.67 16.41
CA GLY A 320 0.89 -6.78 15.27
C GLY A 320 -0.30 -6.75 14.31
N ALA A 321 -0.86 -7.93 14.01
CA ALA A 321 -2.09 -8.08 13.24
C ALA A 321 -3.28 -7.36 13.88
N LEU A 322 -3.44 -7.45 15.20
CA LEU A 322 -4.45 -6.69 15.94
C LEU A 322 -4.23 -5.18 15.82
N GLY A 323 -3.00 -4.72 16.00
CA GLY A 323 -2.63 -3.30 15.86
C GLY A 323 -2.97 -2.75 14.47
N MET A 324 -2.60 -3.48 13.41
CA MET A 324 -2.94 -3.16 12.03
C MET A 324 -4.45 -3.11 11.80
N ALA A 325 -5.19 -4.12 12.24
CA ALA A 325 -6.64 -4.20 12.07
C ALA A 325 -7.40 -3.07 12.78
N LEU A 326 -6.90 -2.65 13.94
CA LEU A 326 -7.44 -1.51 14.69
C LEU A 326 -7.05 -0.17 14.05
N ALA A 327 -5.85 -0.02 13.51
CA ALA A 327 -5.37 1.25 12.97
C ALA A 327 -5.82 1.52 11.52
N PHE A 328 -5.98 0.50 10.69
CA PHE A 328 -6.18 0.68 9.25
C PHE A 328 -7.47 1.45 8.90
N ILE A 329 -8.63 0.98 9.36
CA ILE A 329 -9.92 1.64 9.06
C ILE A 329 -9.96 3.07 9.63
N PRO A 330 -9.61 3.32 10.90
CA PRO A 330 -9.53 4.67 11.44
C PRO A 330 -8.52 5.58 10.74
N GLY A 331 -7.39 5.04 10.29
CA GLY A 331 -6.38 5.74 9.53
C GLY A 331 -6.91 6.21 8.17
N THR A 332 -7.65 5.34 7.47
CA THR A 332 -8.38 5.69 6.25
C THR A 332 -9.41 6.79 6.50
N ILE A 333 -10.22 6.65 7.57
CA ILE A 333 -11.21 7.67 7.96
C ILE A 333 -10.53 9.01 8.27
N ALA A 334 -9.43 9.00 9.03
CA ALA A 334 -8.67 10.20 9.38
C ALA A 334 -8.10 10.89 8.12
N SER A 335 -7.58 10.09 7.18
CA SER A 335 -6.98 10.57 5.92
C SER A 335 -7.99 11.18 4.96
N MET A 336 -9.28 10.92 5.16
CA MET A 336 -10.38 11.47 4.37
C MET A 336 -11.23 12.47 5.15
N SER A 337 -10.91 12.70 6.43
CA SER A 337 -11.71 13.55 7.31
C SER A 337 -11.65 15.01 6.84
N GLY A 338 -12.80 15.67 6.83
CA GLY A 338 -12.92 17.08 6.41
C GLY A 338 -12.97 17.31 4.89
N ALA A 339 -12.78 16.27 4.07
CA ALA A 339 -12.97 16.39 2.62
C ALA A 339 -14.44 16.64 2.28
N LYS A 340 -14.69 17.49 1.27
CA LYS A 340 -16.06 17.70 0.77
C LYS A 340 -16.59 16.41 0.11
N PRO A 341 -17.92 16.17 0.07
CA PRO A 341 -18.49 15.01 -0.60
C PRO A 341 -17.99 14.84 -2.03
N GLU A 342 -17.84 15.94 -2.77
CA GLU A 342 -17.32 16.01 -4.14
C GLU A 342 -15.83 15.65 -4.26
N GLU A 343 -15.06 15.76 -3.17
CA GLU A 343 -13.61 15.51 -3.11
C GLU A 343 -13.27 14.15 -2.48
N THR A 344 -14.28 13.35 -2.10
CA THR A 344 -14.10 12.05 -1.42
C THR A 344 -13.22 11.09 -2.22
N GLY A 345 -13.41 11.04 -3.54
CA GLY A 345 -12.59 10.20 -4.43
C GLY A 345 -11.12 10.63 -4.45
N LEU A 346 -10.88 11.94 -4.48
CA LEU A 346 -9.53 12.51 -4.43
C LEU A 346 -8.87 12.24 -3.07
N ALA A 347 -9.60 12.46 -1.96
CA ALA A 347 -9.10 12.20 -0.62
C ALA A 347 -8.73 10.72 -0.40
N SER A 348 -9.55 9.79 -0.92
CA SER A 348 -9.25 8.36 -0.92
C SER A 348 -7.99 8.04 -1.75
N GLY A 349 -7.83 8.69 -2.91
CA GLY A 349 -6.62 8.58 -3.73
C GLY A 349 -5.36 9.04 -3.00
N ILE A 350 -5.43 10.16 -2.28
CA ILE A 350 -4.33 10.68 -1.44
C ILE A 350 -4.04 9.71 -0.28
N ALA A 351 -5.07 9.16 0.38
CA ALA A 351 -4.92 8.17 1.45
C ALA A 351 -4.18 6.91 0.98
N ASN A 352 -4.61 6.33 -0.14
CA ASN A 352 -3.96 5.16 -0.71
C ASN A 352 -2.53 5.46 -1.15
N THR A 353 -2.30 6.63 -1.75
CA THR A 353 -0.96 7.08 -2.17
C THR A 353 -0.03 7.23 -0.96
N SER A 354 -0.52 7.86 0.11
CA SER A 354 0.22 8.03 1.36
C SER A 354 0.56 6.68 2.01
N TYR A 355 -0.38 5.73 2.00
CA TYR A 355 -0.14 4.37 2.49
C TYR A 355 0.94 3.65 1.66
N GLN A 356 0.86 3.70 0.33
CA GLN A 356 1.82 3.01 -0.54
C GLN A 356 3.21 3.62 -0.51
N ILE A 357 3.31 4.95 -0.50
CA ILE A 357 4.59 5.66 -0.34
C ILE A 357 5.17 5.37 1.04
N GLY A 358 4.35 5.46 2.09
CA GLY A 358 4.77 5.15 3.47
C GLY A 358 5.29 3.72 3.60
N SER A 359 4.62 2.76 2.97
CA SER A 359 5.05 1.37 2.88
C SER A 359 6.42 1.22 2.21
N ALA A 360 6.61 1.85 1.05
CA ALA A 360 7.83 1.75 0.26
C ALA A 360 9.03 2.42 0.97
N ILE A 361 8.83 3.65 1.46
CA ILE A 361 9.87 4.40 2.19
C ILE A 361 10.20 3.70 3.51
N GLY A 362 9.18 3.28 4.26
CA GLY A 362 9.38 2.56 5.52
C GLY A 362 10.19 1.29 5.31
N LEU A 363 9.83 0.46 4.33
CA LEU A 363 10.59 -0.74 3.99
C LEU A 363 12.01 -0.43 3.54
N ALA A 364 12.22 0.57 2.67
CA ALA A 364 13.55 0.95 2.23
C ALA A 364 14.45 1.38 3.39
N ILE A 365 13.95 2.22 4.30
CA ILE A 365 14.69 2.66 5.49
C ILE A 365 15.01 1.47 6.39
N MET A 366 14.03 0.60 6.67
CA MET A 366 14.26 -0.55 7.56
C MET A 366 15.20 -1.59 6.93
N SER A 367 15.18 -1.77 5.61
CA SER A 367 16.17 -2.59 4.88
C SER A 367 17.57 -2.03 5.01
N ALA A 368 17.75 -0.72 4.78
CA ALA A 368 19.06 -0.10 4.94
C ALA A 368 19.57 -0.20 6.39
N VAL A 369 18.69 -0.03 7.38
CA VAL A 369 19.01 -0.25 8.80
C VAL A 369 19.42 -1.71 9.03
N ALA A 370 18.60 -2.68 8.62
CA ALA A 370 18.91 -4.09 8.81
C ALA A 370 20.26 -4.47 8.19
N ALA A 371 20.52 -4.02 6.95
CA ALA A 371 21.76 -4.30 6.23
C ALA A 371 22.98 -3.67 6.92
N SER A 372 22.88 -2.41 7.36
CA SER A 372 23.96 -1.73 8.07
C SER A 372 24.34 -2.44 9.38
N TRP A 373 23.35 -2.84 10.17
CA TRP A 373 23.58 -3.58 11.42
C TRP A 373 24.10 -4.99 11.17
N THR A 374 23.60 -5.67 10.14
CA THR A 374 24.11 -7.00 9.73
C THR A 374 25.58 -6.90 9.30
N GLY A 375 25.93 -5.93 8.45
CA GLY A 375 27.29 -5.71 7.98
C GLY A 375 28.26 -5.42 9.12
N GLY A 376 27.90 -4.51 10.03
CA GLY A 376 28.74 -4.20 11.20
C GLY A 376 28.99 -5.40 12.13
N GLN A 377 28.02 -6.31 12.26
CA GLN A 377 28.20 -7.54 13.04
C GLN A 377 29.12 -8.55 12.32
N LEU A 378 29.01 -8.67 11.00
CA LEU A 378 29.89 -9.52 10.20
C LEU A 378 31.35 -9.04 10.25
N GLU A 379 31.57 -7.72 10.20
CA GLU A 379 32.91 -7.13 10.35
C GLU A 379 33.53 -7.41 11.73
N GLN A 380 32.68 -7.53 12.77
CA GLN A 380 33.08 -7.92 14.12
C GLN A 380 33.28 -9.43 14.29
N GLY A 381 33.13 -10.22 13.22
CA GLY A 381 33.33 -11.67 13.22
C GLY A 381 32.14 -12.49 13.74
N ALA A 382 30.94 -11.89 13.82
CA ALA A 382 29.74 -12.63 14.21
C ALA A 382 29.35 -13.67 13.14
N GLU A 383 28.71 -14.77 13.57
CA GLU A 383 28.13 -15.75 12.66
C GLU A 383 27.03 -15.11 11.80
N GLN A 384 26.93 -15.53 10.53
CA GLN A 384 25.99 -14.97 9.56
C GLN A 384 24.54 -14.92 10.06
N ILE A 385 24.07 -15.99 10.73
CA ILE A 385 22.70 -16.05 11.24
C ILE A 385 22.49 -15.05 12.38
N ALA A 386 23.48 -14.91 13.27
CA ALA A 386 23.43 -13.98 14.39
C ALA A 386 23.46 -12.51 13.91
N ALA A 387 24.29 -12.22 12.90
CA ALA A 387 24.35 -10.91 12.26
C ALA A 387 23.01 -10.54 11.60
N LEU A 388 22.41 -11.46 10.84
CA LEU A 388 21.09 -11.25 10.22
C LEU A 388 20.00 -11.01 11.25
N ASN A 389 19.97 -11.81 12.33
CA ASN A 389 18.97 -11.64 13.38
C ASN A 389 19.07 -10.27 14.06
N THR A 390 20.30 -9.81 14.30
CA THR A 390 20.55 -8.46 14.84
C THR A 390 20.05 -7.36 13.90
N GLY A 391 20.28 -7.52 12.59
CA GLY A 391 19.73 -6.61 11.58
C GLY A 391 18.20 -6.58 11.59
N PHE A 392 17.54 -7.74 11.71
CA PHE A 392 16.08 -7.82 11.78
C PHE A 392 15.53 -7.17 13.05
N HIS A 393 16.20 -7.33 14.20
CA HIS A 393 15.84 -6.63 15.43
C HIS A 393 15.93 -5.12 15.27
N ALA A 394 17.00 -4.61 14.65
CA ALA A 394 17.16 -3.18 14.38
C ALA A 394 16.03 -2.65 13.47
N ALA A 395 15.66 -3.40 12.43
CA ALA A 395 14.52 -3.05 11.58
C ALA A 395 13.18 -3.05 12.34
N PHE A 396 12.93 -4.03 13.21
CA PHE A 396 11.72 -4.03 14.04
C PHE A 396 11.66 -2.83 14.98
N ILE A 397 12.79 -2.43 15.59
CA ILE A 397 12.88 -1.23 16.44
C ILE A 397 12.59 0.03 15.61
N GLY A 398 13.20 0.17 14.43
CA GLY A 398 12.94 1.30 13.55
C GLY A 398 11.47 1.41 13.14
N ALA A 399 10.85 0.28 12.80
CA ALA A 399 9.42 0.21 12.50
C ALA A 399 8.56 0.56 13.73
N ALA A 400 8.98 0.15 14.94
CA ALA A 400 8.29 0.51 16.19
C ALA A 400 8.32 2.02 16.41
N ILE A 401 9.46 2.66 16.16
CA ILE A 401 9.62 4.12 16.25
C ILE A 401 8.66 4.81 15.26
N ALA A 402 8.54 4.31 14.02
CA ALA A 402 7.60 4.85 13.05
C ALA A 402 6.13 4.74 13.51
N ALA A 403 5.74 3.60 14.08
CA ALA A 403 4.41 3.40 14.64
C ALA A 403 4.14 4.33 15.83
N VAL A 404 5.11 4.48 16.74
CA VAL A 404 5.03 5.40 17.89
C VAL A 404 4.93 6.85 17.42
N ALA A 405 5.75 7.27 16.45
CA ALA A 405 5.67 8.61 15.87
C ALA A 405 4.29 8.86 15.24
N GLY A 406 3.74 7.87 14.52
CA GLY A 406 2.39 7.92 13.98
C GLY A 406 1.34 8.09 15.09
N ALA A 407 1.48 7.36 16.20
CA ALA A 407 0.58 7.44 17.34
C ALA A 407 0.64 8.83 18.00
N PHE A 408 1.84 9.38 18.19
CA PHE A 408 2.02 10.73 18.74
C PHE A 408 1.44 11.81 17.82
N ILE A 409 1.71 11.73 16.52
CA ILE A 409 1.17 12.67 15.54
C ILE A 409 -0.37 12.61 15.54
N ALA A 410 -0.93 11.40 15.52
CA ALA A 410 -2.37 11.19 15.59
C ALA A 410 -2.96 11.73 16.91
N LEU A 411 -2.30 11.50 18.04
CA LEU A 411 -2.76 11.93 19.35
C LEU A 411 -2.74 13.45 19.50
N LEU A 412 -1.67 14.11 19.06
CA LEU A 412 -1.48 15.55 19.25
C LEU A 412 -2.25 16.38 18.22
N PHE A 413 -2.26 15.96 16.96
CA PHE A 413 -2.71 16.84 15.87
C PHE A 413 -4.07 16.46 15.26
N LEU A 414 -4.58 15.23 15.45
CA LEU A 414 -5.95 14.92 15.01
C LEU A 414 -6.96 15.59 15.94
N ARG A 415 -7.88 16.34 15.35
CA ARG A 415 -9.03 16.96 16.00
C ARG A 415 -10.18 15.95 16.03
N LYS A 416 -10.85 15.82 17.17
CA LYS A 416 -12.12 15.08 17.25
C LYS A 416 -13.16 15.85 16.43
N PRO A 417 -13.95 15.20 15.54
CA PRO A 417 -15.07 15.89 14.91
C PRO A 417 -16.00 16.45 15.98
N LYS A 418 -16.51 17.68 15.80
CA LYS A 418 -17.68 18.13 16.55
C LYS A 418 -18.83 17.20 16.16
N GLN A 419 -19.44 16.57 17.15
CA GLN A 419 -20.56 15.62 17.00
C GLN A 419 -21.75 16.27 16.29
#